data_AF-A0A3B8PN62-F1
#
_entry.id   AF-A0A3B8PN62-F1
#
_cell.length_a   1.000
_cell.length_b   1.000
_cell.length_c   1.000
_cell.angle_alpha   90.00
_cell.angle_beta   90.00
_cell.angle_gamma   90.00
#
_symmetry.space_group_name_H-M   'P 1'
#
loop_
_entity.id
_entity.type
_entity.pdbx_description
1 polymer ?
#
loop_
_entity_poly.entity_id
_entity_poly.type
_entity_poly.pdbx_seq_one_letter_code
_entity_poly.pdbx_strand_id
1 'polypeptide(L)'
;MKQFLVVVLVGLLSSAGALAQDSRRDDRSRPTRKPGESRQGGESARERMVRRFDSASPQLGEPLPDVSGFTADGKPLSLRALKGDYKVLVFGCLT
;
A
#
# COMPACT_ATOMS: atom_id res chain seq x y z
N MET A 1 24.32 -12.67 15.26
CA MET A 1 25.03 -11.45 15.74
C MET A 1 24.48 -10.30 14.90
N LYS A 2 23.89 -9.21 15.44
CA LYS A 2 24.52 -8.08 16.18
C LYS A 2 25.74 -7.53 15.41
N GLN A 3 25.98 -6.23 15.20
CA GLN A 3 25.31 -4.92 15.46
C GLN A 3 26.00 -3.88 14.51
N PHE A 4 25.55 -2.64 14.23
CA PHE A 4 24.49 -1.79 14.77
C PHE A 4 24.00 -0.74 13.71
N LEU A 5 23.17 0.23 14.10
CA LEU A 5 22.78 1.46 13.39
C LEU A 5 23.81 2.59 13.65
N VAL A 6 24.11 3.47 12.68
CA VAL A 6 24.90 4.70 12.91
C VAL A 6 24.28 5.90 12.19
N VAL A 7 24.04 6.97 12.95
CA VAL A 7 23.53 8.28 12.49
C VAL A 7 24.62 9.34 12.70
N VAL A 8 24.87 10.15 11.67
CA VAL A 8 25.71 11.37 11.68
C VAL A 8 25.06 12.31 10.64
N LEU A 9 24.51 13.49 10.91
CA LEU A 9 24.66 14.48 12.00
C LEU A 9 25.97 15.28 11.97
N VAL A 10 26.21 15.97 10.85
CA VAL A 10 27.10 17.12 10.70
C VAL A 10 26.38 18.16 9.83
N GLY A 11 26.39 19.45 10.22
CA GLY A 11 25.77 20.51 9.41
C GLY A 11 25.29 21.79 10.11
N LEU A 12 25.67 22.04 11.37
CA LEU A 12 25.43 23.33 12.03
C LEU A 12 26.49 24.35 11.58
N LEU A 13 26.14 25.27 10.68
CA LEU A 13 26.93 26.48 10.40
C LEU A 13 26.10 27.57 9.69
N SER A 14 26.51 28.82 9.91
CA SER A 14 26.06 30.05 9.24
C SER A 14 24.69 30.62 9.61
N SER A 15 24.69 31.37 10.71
CA SER A 15 23.75 32.44 11.05
C SER A 15 23.85 33.66 10.11
N ALA A 16 22.81 34.52 10.20
CA ALA A 16 22.71 35.92 9.74
C ALA A 16 21.99 36.15 8.40
N GLY A 17 20.90 36.92 8.49
CA GLY A 17 20.02 37.31 7.38
C GLY A 17 18.76 37.96 7.92
N ALA A 18 18.85 39.25 8.28
CA ALA A 18 17.69 40.01 8.73
C ALA A 18 16.72 40.26 7.57
N LEU A 19 15.42 40.34 7.86
CA LEU A 19 14.54 41.45 7.48
C LEU A 19 13.19 41.30 8.19
N ALA A 20 12.64 42.41 8.69
CA ALA A 20 11.36 42.41 9.38
C ALA A 20 10.21 42.24 8.39
N GLN A 21 9.42 41.16 8.52
CA GLN A 21 8.15 41.04 7.80
C GLN A 21 7.05 41.80 8.56
N ASP A 22 6.71 42.98 8.02
CA ASP A 22 5.55 43.77 8.43
C ASP A 22 4.28 42.91 8.37
N SER A 23 3.74 42.56 9.55
CA SER A 23 2.60 41.67 9.69
C SER A 23 1.27 42.42 9.48
N ARG A 24 1.14 43.10 8.34
CA ARG A 24 -0.11 43.73 7.91
C ARG A 24 -0.96 42.77 7.08
N ARG A 25 -1.94 42.18 7.78
CA ARG A 25 -3.25 41.74 7.28
C ARG A 25 -3.32 41.28 5.82
N ASP A 26 -3.44 39.97 5.65
CA ASP A 26 -4.44 39.47 4.70
C ASP A 26 -5.15 38.20 5.24
N ASP A 27 -5.91 38.38 6.33
CA ASP A 27 -6.78 37.34 6.89
C ASP A 27 -8.13 37.29 6.16
N ARG A 28 -8.07 37.02 4.84
CA ARG A 28 -9.25 36.88 3.97
C ARG A 28 -9.05 35.81 2.89
N SER A 29 -8.93 34.55 3.30
CA SER A 29 -9.43 33.37 2.55
C SER A 29 -9.18 32.04 3.30
N ARG A 30 -9.52 31.96 4.59
CA ARG A 30 -9.59 30.65 5.26
C ARG A 30 -11.01 30.10 5.13
N PRO A 31 -11.27 29.05 4.33
CA PRO A 31 -12.60 28.43 4.30
C PRO A 31 -12.91 27.87 5.69
N THR A 32 -13.95 28.40 6.32
CA THR A 32 -14.48 27.97 7.61
C THR A 32 -15.06 26.56 7.47
N ARG A 33 -14.22 25.54 7.72
CA ARG A 33 -14.66 24.15 7.84
C ARG A 33 -15.73 24.07 8.93
N LYS A 34 -16.95 23.72 8.53
CA LYS A 34 -18.07 23.53 9.47
C LYS A 34 -17.78 22.29 10.34
N PRO A 35 -17.79 22.40 11.68
CA PRO A 35 -17.79 21.24 12.54
C PRO A 35 -19.12 20.49 12.32
N GLY A 36 -19.08 19.34 11.65
CA GLY A 36 -20.28 18.56 11.31
C GLY A 36 -20.30 17.93 9.92
N GLU A 37 -19.42 18.33 9.00
CA GLU A 37 -19.15 17.48 7.82
C GLU A 37 -18.49 16.19 8.31
N SER A 38 -19.27 15.11 8.32
CA SER A 38 -18.76 13.77 8.49
C SER A 38 -17.71 13.53 7.43
N ARG A 39 -16.50 13.15 7.85
CA ARG A 39 -15.51 12.59 6.93
C ARG A 39 -16.16 11.36 6.31
N GLN A 40 -16.65 11.48 5.08
CA GLN A 40 -16.98 10.30 4.28
C GLN A 40 -15.67 9.52 4.16
N GLY A 41 -15.59 8.44 4.94
CA GLY A 41 -14.39 7.63 5.05
C GLY A 41 -14.13 6.96 3.72
N GLY A 42 -13.27 7.57 2.90
CA GLY A 42 -12.82 6.97 1.66
C GLY A 42 -12.21 5.61 1.96
N GLU A 43 -12.70 4.58 1.27
CA GLU A 43 -12.29 3.18 1.43
C GLU A 43 -10.75 3.09 1.48
N SER A 44 -10.20 2.35 2.44
CA SER A 44 -8.76 2.16 2.52
C SER A 44 -8.25 1.34 1.33
N ALA A 45 -6.94 1.43 1.03
CA ALA A 45 -6.34 0.59 0.00
C ALA A 45 -6.50 -0.91 0.31
N ARG A 46 -6.53 -1.28 1.60
CA ARG A 46 -6.76 -2.64 2.09
C ARG A 46 -8.20 -3.10 1.85
N GLU A 47 -9.20 -2.29 2.18
CA GLU A 47 -10.61 -2.64 1.94
C GLU A 47 -10.88 -2.81 0.44
N ARG A 48 -10.35 -1.91 -0.41
CA ARG A 48 -10.42 -2.08 -1.88
C ARG A 48 -9.80 -3.39 -2.38
N MET A 49 -8.69 -3.82 -1.78
CA MET A 49 -8.06 -5.10 -2.12
C MET A 49 -8.93 -6.29 -1.69
N VAL A 50 -9.40 -6.29 -0.44
CA VAL A 50 -10.25 -7.37 0.11
C VAL A 50 -11.55 -7.49 -0.70
N ARG A 51 -12.27 -6.39 -0.90
CA ARG A 51 -13.50 -6.37 -1.72
C ARG A 51 -13.29 -6.91 -3.13
N ARG A 52 -12.15 -6.60 -3.77
CA ARG A 52 -11.81 -7.13 -5.10
C ARG A 52 -11.52 -8.63 -5.05
N PHE A 53 -10.78 -9.08 -4.05
CA PHE A 53 -10.49 -10.50 -3.85
C PHE A 53 -11.80 -11.28 -3.64
N ASP A 54 -12.62 -10.87 -2.67
CA ASP A 54 -13.90 -11.52 -2.35
C ASP A 54 -14.85 -11.56 -3.56
N SER A 55 -14.82 -10.54 -4.43
CA SER A 55 -15.65 -10.49 -5.65
C SER A 55 -15.17 -11.36 -6.80
N ALA A 56 -13.94 -11.89 -6.74
CA ALA A 56 -13.28 -12.62 -7.83
C ALA A 56 -12.75 -14.01 -7.42
N SER A 57 -12.69 -14.30 -6.13
CA SER A 57 -12.30 -15.61 -5.60
C SER A 57 -13.40 -16.65 -5.84
N PRO A 58 -13.06 -17.86 -6.35
CA PRO A 58 -13.99 -18.98 -6.36
C PRO A 58 -14.48 -19.31 -4.95
N GLN A 59 -15.76 -19.67 -4.82
CA GLN A 59 -16.33 -20.12 -3.56
C GLN A 59 -15.85 -21.54 -3.19
N LEU A 60 -16.02 -21.93 -1.93
CA LEU A 60 -15.69 -23.28 -1.48
C LEU A 60 -16.54 -24.32 -2.23
N GLY A 61 -15.87 -25.24 -2.92
CA GLY A 61 -16.51 -26.28 -3.74
C GLY A 61 -16.65 -25.89 -5.23
N GLU A 62 -16.45 -24.62 -5.60
CA GLU A 62 -16.36 -24.23 -7.01
C GLU A 62 -15.02 -24.68 -7.63
N PRO A 63 -14.99 -24.98 -8.94
CA PRO A 63 -13.74 -25.28 -9.62
C PRO A 63 -12.81 -24.06 -9.66
N LEU A 64 -11.51 -24.29 -9.43
CA LEU A 64 -10.51 -23.25 -9.64
C LEU A 64 -10.47 -22.81 -11.12
N PRO A 65 -10.22 -21.51 -11.40
CA PRO A 65 -10.04 -21.02 -12.76
C PRO A 65 -8.85 -21.71 -13.44
N ASP A 66 -8.90 -21.84 -14.76
CA ASP A 66 -7.79 -22.43 -15.53
C ASP A 66 -6.66 -21.41 -15.67
N VAL A 67 -5.77 -21.42 -14.68
CA VAL A 67 -4.59 -20.56 -14.62
C VAL A 67 -3.36 -21.35 -15.04
N SER A 68 -2.53 -20.73 -15.88
CA SER A 68 -1.21 -21.21 -16.27
C SER A 68 -0.14 -20.17 -15.95
N GLY A 69 1.11 -20.63 -15.89
CA GLY A 69 2.27 -19.81 -15.59
C GLY A 69 3.56 -20.62 -15.71
N PHE A 70 4.61 -20.18 -15.05
CA PHE A 70 5.92 -20.83 -15.06
C PHE A 70 6.42 -21.07 -13.64
N THR A 71 7.17 -22.15 -13.43
CA THR A 71 7.91 -22.39 -12.18
C THR A 71 9.14 -21.48 -12.10
N ALA A 72 9.82 -21.46 -10.94
CA ALA A 72 11.10 -20.77 -10.78
C ALA A 72 12.17 -21.24 -11.80
N ASP A 73 12.10 -22.49 -12.26
CA ASP A 73 12.98 -23.05 -13.29
C ASP A 73 12.56 -22.68 -14.73
N GLY A 74 11.51 -21.86 -14.91
CA GLY A 74 10.95 -21.54 -16.22
C GLY A 74 10.12 -22.65 -16.88
N LYS A 75 9.75 -23.72 -16.15
CA LYS A 75 8.92 -24.81 -16.71
C LYS A 75 7.45 -24.39 -16.74
N PRO A 76 6.69 -24.67 -17.81
CA PRO A 76 5.27 -24.35 -17.87
C PRO A 76 4.48 -25.16 -16.83
N LEU A 77 3.52 -24.50 -16.20
CA LEU A 77 2.63 -25.07 -15.19
C LEU A 77 1.18 -24.65 -15.48
N SER A 78 0.22 -25.56 -15.31
CA SER A 78 -1.21 -25.26 -15.31
C SER A 78 -1.86 -25.91 -14.09
N LEU A 79 -2.81 -25.22 -13.46
CA LEU A 79 -3.59 -25.79 -12.36
C LEU A 79 -4.34 -27.06 -12.77
N ARG A 80 -4.73 -27.19 -14.03
CA ARG A 80 -5.38 -28.39 -14.58
C ARG A 80 -4.46 -29.62 -14.54
N ALA A 81 -3.14 -29.44 -14.59
CA ALA A 81 -2.15 -30.52 -14.50
C ALA A 81 -1.85 -30.97 -13.06
N LEU A 82 -2.35 -30.24 -12.04
CA LEU A 82 -2.12 -30.54 -10.62
C LEU A 82 -3.24 -31.39 -9.97
N LYS A 83 -4.10 -32.01 -10.77
CA LYS A 83 -5.20 -32.87 -10.31
C LYS A 83 -4.69 -34.16 -9.64
N GLY A 84 -5.49 -34.69 -8.72
CA GLY A 84 -5.26 -35.98 -8.04
C GLY A 84 -4.88 -35.83 -6.57
N ASP A 85 -4.14 -34.78 -6.23
CA ASP A 85 -3.74 -34.46 -4.85
C ASP A 85 -4.44 -33.21 -4.33
N TYR A 86 -4.49 -33.06 -3.00
CA TYR A 86 -4.74 -31.77 -2.37
C TYR A 86 -3.50 -30.86 -2.52
N LYS A 87 -3.72 -29.61 -2.95
CA LYS A 87 -2.68 -28.58 -3.11
C LYS A 87 -3.09 -27.31 -2.36
N VAL A 88 -2.11 -26.59 -1.82
CA VAL A 88 -2.29 -25.26 -1.22
C VAL A 88 -1.65 -24.24 -2.15
N LEU A 89 -2.43 -23.23 -2.56
CA LEU A 89 -1.94 -22.11 -3.36
C LEU A 89 -1.70 -20.91 -2.41
N VAL A 90 -0.47 -20.39 -2.41
CA VAL A 90 -0.09 -19.21 -1.63
C VAL A 90 0.30 -18.11 -2.60
N PHE A 91 -0.42 -17.00 -2.56
CA PHE A 91 -0.13 -15.82 -3.37
C PHE A 91 0.58 -14.76 -2.52
N GLY A 92 1.64 -14.18 -3.06
CA GLY A 92 2.37 -13.06 -2.45
C GLY A 92 3.00 -12.20 -3.54
N CYS A 93 3.34 -10.96 -3.19
CA CYS A 93 4.18 -10.12 -4.04
C CYS A 93 5.65 -10.24 -3.62
N LEU A 94 6.54 -10.31 -4.60
CA LEU A 94 7.95 -9.97 -4.43
C LEU A 94 8.07 -8.48 -4.73
N THR A 95 8.68 -7.73 -3.80
CA THR A 95 8.97 -6.29 -3.90
C THR A 95 10.34 -6.06 -4.49
#